data_AF-A0A9E2VBV1-F1
#
_entry.id   AF-A0A9E2VBV1-F1
#
_cell.length_a   1.000
_cell.length_b   1.000
_cell.length_c   1.000
_cell.angle_alpha   90.00
_cell.angle_beta   90.00
_cell.angle_gamma   90.00
#
_symmetry.space_group_name_H-M   'P 1'
#
loop_
_entity.id
_entity.type
_entity.pdbx_description
1 polymer ?
#
loop_
_entity_poly.entity_id
_entity_poly.type
_entity_poly.pdbx_seq_one_letter_code
_entity_poly.pdbx_strand_id
1 'polypeptide(L)'
;MDFGKFRKLLEDSCDLKFIHYHLAIPDKSDNVFLGTKRFLAKIGRFVTLKKKPIKYTPIAGKVMKKADVDVEITIDVVRNVDDLDVVIVVSGDSDFVELKNYVVYDKKKGILFIGYEENMAWELRQCWHLYLNRIKNEVILRQKNKPRVLSRGSVAVPWSKGQGK
;
A
#
# COMPACT_ATOMS: atom_id res chain seq x y z
N MET A 1 0.69 0.74 5.61
CA MET A 1 -0.25 1.86 5.40
C MET A 1 -1.62 1.47 5.96
N ASP A 2 -2.30 2.40 6.62
CA ASP A 2 -3.70 2.29 7.03
C ASP A 2 -4.59 2.78 5.88
N PHE A 3 -5.29 1.87 5.22
CA PHE A 3 -6.12 2.21 4.06
C PHE A 3 -7.37 3.01 4.43
N GLY A 4 -7.85 2.91 5.68
CA GLY A 4 -8.99 3.71 6.12
C GLY A 4 -8.61 5.18 6.26
N LYS A 5 -7.46 5.45 6.90
CA LYS A 5 -6.95 6.82 7.00
C LYS A 5 -6.51 7.38 5.65
N PHE A 6 -5.84 6.56 4.83
CA PHE A 6 -5.42 6.99 3.50
C PHE A 6 -6.62 7.35 2.62
N ARG A 7 -7.67 6.51 2.64
CA ARG A 7 -8.92 6.82 1.94
C ARG A 7 -9.53 8.14 2.42
N LYS A 8 -9.63 8.33 3.74
CA LYS A 8 -10.16 9.58 4.31
C LYS A 8 -9.34 10.80 3.88
N LEU A 9 -8.01 10.71 3.91
CA LEU A 9 -7.12 11.79 3.47
C LEU A 9 -7.40 12.21 2.01
N LEU A 10 -7.67 11.23 1.14
CA LEU A 10 -8.03 11.49 -0.26
C LEU A 10 -9.44 12.09 -0.37
N GLU A 11 -10.43 11.54 0.33
CA GLU A 11 -11.81 12.06 0.36
C GLU A 11 -11.87 13.51 0.88
N ASP A 12 -11.02 13.87 1.84
CA ASP A 12 -10.93 15.24 2.37
C ASP A 12 -10.27 16.21 1.36
N SER A 13 -9.54 15.69 0.37
CA SER A 13 -8.77 16.48 -0.61
C SER A 13 -9.39 16.52 -2.01
N CYS A 14 -10.23 15.54 -2.37
CA CYS A 14 -10.86 15.43 -3.68
C CYS A 14 -12.16 14.60 -3.68
N ASP A 15 -12.94 14.70 -4.76
CA ASP A 15 -14.07 13.82 -5.02
C ASP A 15 -13.57 12.42 -5.43
N LEU A 16 -13.27 11.59 -4.42
CA LEU A 16 -12.72 10.26 -4.60
C LEU A 16 -13.75 9.30 -5.21
N LYS A 17 -13.58 8.95 -6.49
CA LYS A 17 -14.46 7.98 -7.19
C LYS A 17 -14.27 6.55 -6.72
N PHE A 18 -13.02 6.07 -6.68
CA PHE A 18 -12.71 4.70 -6.27
C PHE A 18 -11.23 4.53 -5.89
N ILE A 19 -10.92 3.45 -5.17
CA ILE A 19 -9.55 2.99 -4.95
C ILE A 19 -9.47 1.52 -5.36
N HIS A 20 -8.66 1.21 -6.38
CA HIS A 20 -8.41 -0.15 -6.82
C HIS A 20 -7.05 -0.64 -6.31
N TYR A 21 -7.06 -1.70 -5.50
CA TYR A 21 -5.83 -2.31 -4.97
C TYR A 21 -5.50 -3.57 -5.75
N HIS A 22 -4.42 -3.49 -6.53
CA HIS A 22 -3.96 -4.55 -7.42
C HIS A 22 -2.95 -5.43 -6.72
N LEU A 23 -3.13 -6.75 -6.81
CA LEU A 23 -2.17 -7.69 -6.26
C LEU A 23 -2.19 -9.05 -6.95
N ALA A 24 -1.04 -9.72 -6.88
CA ALA A 24 -0.96 -11.13 -7.19
C ALA A 24 -1.36 -11.99 -5.97
N ILE A 25 -2.23 -12.97 -6.19
CA ILE A 25 -2.72 -13.92 -5.20
C ILE A 25 -1.89 -15.20 -5.30
N PRO A 26 -1.19 -15.59 -4.22
CA PRO A 26 -0.45 -16.84 -4.18
C PRO A 26 -1.41 -18.04 -4.20
N ASP A 27 -0.91 -19.19 -4.63
CA ASP A 27 -1.65 -20.45 -4.55
C ASP A 27 -1.99 -20.80 -3.09
N LYS A 28 -3.07 -21.55 -2.87
CA LYS A 28 -3.47 -22.03 -1.53
C LYS A 28 -2.39 -22.87 -0.86
N SER A 29 -1.57 -23.58 -1.64
CA SER A 29 -0.45 -24.36 -1.14
C SER A 29 0.76 -23.51 -0.72
N ASP A 30 0.79 -22.22 -1.07
CA ASP A 30 1.89 -21.32 -0.76
C ASP A 30 1.81 -20.87 0.71
N ASN A 31 2.94 -20.87 1.42
CA ASN A 31 2.98 -20.57 2.86
C ASN A 31 2.52 -19.13 3.19
N VAL A 32 2.63 -18.21 2.23
CA VAL A 32 2.19 -16.82 2.38
C VAL A 32 0.67 -16.63 2.20
N PHE A 33 -0.06 -17.61 1.67
CA PHE A 33 -1.48 -17.48 1.33
C PHE A 33 -2.36 -17.02 2.49
N LEU A 34 -2.19 -17.64 3.67
CA LEU A 34 -2.98 -17.28 4.86
C LEU A 34 -2.68 -15.85 5.34
N GLY A 35 -1.42 -15.41 5.23
CA GLY A 35 -1.01 -14.03 5.52
C GLY A 35 -1.69 -13.05 4.58
N THR A 36 -1.61 -13.30 3.27
CA THR A 36 -2.26 -12.50 2.23
C THR A 36 -3.77 -12.44 2.44
N LYS A 37 -4.44 -13.59 2.67
CA LYS A 37 -5.89 -13.63 2.91
C LYS A 37 -6.31 -12.78 4.11
N ARG A 38 -5.57 -12.87 5.23
CA ARG A 38 -5.84 -12.04 6.43
C ARG A 38 -5.62 -10.55 6.17
N PHE A 39 -4.60 -10.20 5.40
CA PHE A 39 -4.34 -8.81 5.02
C PHE A 39 -5.47 -8.26 4.14
N LEU A 40 -5.90 -9.01 3.12
CA LEU A 40 -6.99 -8.61 2.23
C LEU A 40 -8.32 -8.44 2.94
N ALA A 41 -8.64 -9.30 3.90
CA ALA A 41 -9.85 -9.16 4.72
C ALA A 41 -9.86 -7.86 5.54
N LYS A 42 -8.68 -7.33 5.93
CA LYS A 42 -8.57 -6.07 6.65
C LYS A 42 -8.78 -4.87 5.73
N ILE A 43 -8.18 -4.89 4.54
CA ILE A 43 -8.18 -3.73 3.64
C ILE A 43 -9.41 -3.67 2.73
N GLY A 44 -10.04 -4.81 2.43
CA GLY A 44 -11.10 -4.92 1.41
C GLY A 44 -12.37 -4.11 1.68
N ARG A 45 -12.55 -3.54 2.87
CA ARG A 45 -13.64 -2.59 3.16
C ARG A 45 -13.34 -1.17 2.68
N PHE A 46 -12.08 -0.84 2.43
CA PHE A 46 -11.63 0.49 2.07
C PHE A 46 -11.33 0.62 0.57
N VAL A 47 -11.06 -0.50 -0.11
CA VAL A 47 -10.61 -0.57 -1.50
C VAL A 47 -11.28 -1.71 -2.26
N THR A 48 -11.41 -1.58 -3.58
CA THR A 48 -11.81 -2.67 -4.47
C THR A 48 -10.57 -3.51 -4.79
N LEU A 49 -10.59 -4.80 -4.44
CA LEU A 49 -9.47 -5.71 -4.68
C LEU A 49 -9.47 -6.23 -6.12
N LYS A 50 -8.42 -5.91 -6.89
CA LYS A 50 -8.17 -6.46 -8.24
C LYS A 50 -7.08 -7.53 -8.14
N LYS A 51 -7.46 -8.78 -8.39
CA LYS A 51 -6.63 -9.96 -8.08
C LYS A 51 -6.18 -10.66 -9.36
N LYS A 52 -4.88 -10.97 -9.45
CA LYS A 52 -4.28 -11.82 -10.49
C LYS A 52 -3.65 -13.04 -9.82
N PRO A 53 -3.80 -14.29 -10.30
CA PRO A 53 -3.06 -15.41 -9.73
C PRO A 53 -1.55 -15.26 -9.99
N ILE A 54 -0.70 -15.63 -9.03
CA ILE A 54 0.75 -15.74 -9.26
C ILE A 54 0.97 -16.81 -10.33
N LYS A 55 1.85 -16.52 -11.30
CA LYS A 55 2.30 -17.50 -12.28
C LYS A 55 3.52 -18.24 -11.74
N TYR A 56 3.45 -19.56 -11.71
CA TYR A 56 4.53 -20.44 -11.28
C TYR A 56 5.11 -21.12 -12.52
N THR A 57 6.34 -20.77 -12.90
CA THR A 57 7.01 -21.34 -14.08
C THR A 57 8.22 -22.15 -13.64
N PRO A 58 8.32 -23.45 -14.02
CA PRO A 58 9.52 -24.22 -13.79
C PRO A 58 10.62 -23.76 -14.77
N ILE A 59 11.73 -23.24 -14.24
CA ILE A 59 12.89 -22.79 -15.01
C ILE A 59 14.13 -23.41 -14.36
N ALA A 60 14.86 -24.24 -15.12
CA ALA A 60 16.09 -24.91 -14.68
C ALA A 60 15.97 -25.63 -13.31
N GLY A 61 14.88 -26.36 -13.10
CA GLY A 61 14.63 -27.11 -11.86
C GLY A 61 14.20 -26.25 -10.65
N LYS A 62 14.04 -24.94 -10.82
CA LYS A 62 13.50 -24.02 -9.81
C LYS A 62 12.14 -23.50 -10.24
N VAL A 63 11.25 -23.28 -9.27
CA VAL A 63 9.96 -22.62 -9.52
C VAL A 63 10.16 -21.12 -9.42
N MET A 64 10.09 -20.42 -10.55
CA MET A 64 10.05 -18.96 -10.60
C MET A 64 8.62 -18.47 -10.44
N LYS A 65 8.42 -17.48 -9.57
CA LYS A 65 7.12 -16.84 -9.31
C LYS A 65 7.08 -15.49 -10.01
N LYS A 66 6.09 -15.25 -10.87
CA LYS A 66 5.78 -13.92 -11.44
C LYS A 66 4.52 -13.37 -10.78
N ALA A 67 4.67 -12.20 -10.17
CA ALA A 67 3.68 -11.54 -9.34
C ALA A 67 3.49 -10.05 -9.70
N ASP A 68 4.02 -9.61 -10.85
CA ASP A 68 3.80 -8.29 -11.41
C ASP A 68 2.31 -8.06 -11.67
N VAL A 69 1.88 -6.82 -11.50
CA VAL A 69 0.50 -6.37 -11.78
C VAL A 69 0.47 -5.07 -12.59
N ASP A 70 1.59 -4.70 -13.21
CA ASP A 70 1.78 -3.40 -13.85
C ASP A 70 0.89 -3.26 -15.08
N VAL A 71 0.71 -4.36 -15.82
CA VAL A 71 -0.23 -4.44 -16.95
C VAL A 71 -1.67 -4.29 -16.47
N GLU A 72 -2.05 -4.97 -15.38
CA GLU A 72 -3.40 -4.87 -14.82
C GLU A 72 -3.71 -3.44 -14.34
N ILE A 73 -2.76 -2.79 -13.65
CA ILE A 73 -2.87 -1.38 -13.23
C ILE A 73 -3.03 -0.47 -14.46
N THR A 74 -2.18 -0.66 -15.47
CA THR A 74 -2.19 0.13 -16.70
C THR A 74 -3.54 0.03 -17.41
N ILE A 75 -4.06 -1.18 -17.59
CA ILE A 75 -5.37 -1.40 -18.24
C ILE A 75 -6.51 -0.84 -17.40
N ASP A 76 -6.44 -0.94 -16.07
CA ASP A 76 -7.46 -0.38 -15.19
C ASP A 76 -7.49 1.15 -15.28
N VAL A 77 -6.33 1.83 -15.32
CA VAL A 77 -6.29 3.28 -15.57
C VAL A 77 -6.84 3.61 -16.95
N VAL A 78 -6.37 2.95 -18.01
CA VAL A 78 -6.84 3.18 -19.40
C VAL A 78 -8.36 3.06 -19.53
N ARG A 79 -8.99 2.12 -18.81
CA ARG A 79 -10.43 1.89 -18.87
C ARG A 79 -11.27 2.91 -18.12
N ASN A 80 -10.70 3.62 -17.15
CA ASN A 80 -11.46 4.53 -16.29
C ASN A 80 -11.02 6.01 -16.42
N VAL A 81 -9.90 6.30 -17.08
CA VAL A 81 -9.32 7.65 -17.15
C VAL A 81 -10.25 8.70 -17.75
N ASP A 82 -11.16 8.31 -18.65
CA ASP A 82 -12.10 9.24 -19.27
C ASP A 82 -13.10 9.82 -18.27
N ASP A 83 -13.43 9.07 -17.21
CA ASP A 83 -14.36 9.45 -16.13
C ASP A 83 -13.66 10.17 -14.96
N LEU A 84 -12.35 10.43 -15.08
CA LEU A 84 -11.51 11.00 -14.02
C LEU A 84 -10.84 12.30 -14.47
N ASP A 85 -10.60 13.20 -13.52
CA ASP A 85 -9.76 14.39 -13.76
C ASP A 85 -8.29 14.14 -13.42
N VAL A 86 -8.06 13.33 -12.38
CA VAL A 86 -6.73 13.00 -11.87
C VAL A 86 -6.65 11.50 -11.54
N VAL A 87 -5.57 10.87 -12.00
CA VAL A 87 -5.20 9.49 -11.64
C VAL A 87 -4.13 9.51 -10.55
N ILE A 88 -4.32 8.75 -9.47
CA ILE A 88 -3.31 8.59 -8.43
C ILE A 88 -2.75 7.16 -8.50
N VAL A 89 -1.47 7.03 -8.82
CA VAL A 89 -0.77 5.74 -8.87
C VAL A 89 0.12 5.61 -7.64
N VAL A 90 -0.23 4.69 -6.75
CA VAL A 90 0.58 4.41 -5.55
C VAL A 90 1.63 3.36 -5.88
N SER A 91 2.70 3.77 -6.57
CA SER A 91 3.86 2.93 -6.90
C SER A 91 5.13 3.77 -7.01
N GLY A 92 6.28 3.10 -6.85
CA GLY A 92 7.60 3.65 -7.12
C GLY A 92 8.24 3.14 -8.42
N ASP A 93 7.53 2.32 -9.20
CA ASP A 93 8.07 1.62 -10.37
C ASP A 93 8.18 2.52 -11.62
N SER A 94 9.34 2.50 -12.29
CA SER A 94 9.59 3.25 -13.53
C SER A 94 8.72 2.80 -14.70
N ASP A 95 8.18 1.58 -14.68
CA ASP A 95 7.37 1.05 -15.79
C ASP A 95 6.09 1.86 -16.03
N PHE A 96 5.66 2.68 -15.06
CA PHE A 96 4.50 3.57 -15.21
C PHE A 96 4.78 4.91 -15.90
N VAL A 97 6.02 5.19 -16.35
CA VAL A 97 6.33 6.41 -17.10
C VAL A 97 5.51 6.51 -18.38
N GLU A 98 5.31 5.39 -19.09
CA GLU A 98 4.51 5.37 -20.30
C GLU A 98 3.02 5.57 -20.00
N LEU A 99 2.53 5.02 -18.89
CA LEU A 99 1.18 5.30 -18.41
C LEU A 99 0.97 6.79 -18.13
N LYS A 100 1.97 7.48 -17.56
CA LYS A 100 1.93 8.95 -17.41
C LYS A 100 1.81 9.64 -18.75
N ASN A 101 2.59 9.22 -19.76
CA ASN A 101 2.53 9.86 -21.08
C ASN A 101 1.13 9.76 -21.68
N TYR A 102 0.52 8.57 -21.61
CA TYR A 102 -0.85 8.36 -22.05
C TYR A 102 -1.86 9.26 -21.30
N VAL A 103 -1.82 9.26 -19.96
CA VAL A 103 -2.78 10.04 -19.15
C VAL A 103 -2.64 11.55 -19.38
N VAL A 104 -1.41 12.06 -19.45
CA VAL A 104 -1.15 13.50 -19.57
C VAL A 104 -1.28 13.99 -21.01
N TYR A 105 -0.65 13.31 -21.96
CA TYR A 105 -0.54 13.82 -23.33
C TYR A 105 -1.69 13.36 -24.21
N ASP A 106 -2.17 12.13 -24.06
CA ASP A 106 -3.23 11.60 -24.93
C ASP A 106 -4.60 11.93 -24.35
N LYS A 107 -4.77 11.73 -23.04
CA LYS A 107 -6.05 11.92 -22.33
C LYS A 107 -6.24 13.32 -21.76
N LYS A 108 -5.17 14.14 -21.71
CA LYS A 108 -5.20 15.51 -21.14
C LYS A 108 -5.72 15.54 -19.70
N LYS A 109 -5.39 14.52 -18.90
CA LYS A 109 -5.76 14.40 -17.47
C LYS A 109 -4.53 14.55 -16.57
N GLY A 110 -4.77 14.78 -15.27
CA GLY A 110 -3.71 14.82 -14.26
C GLY A 110 -3.27 13.42 -13.84
N ILE A 111 -2.00 13.28 -13.44
CA ILE A 111 -1.51 12.07 -12.77
C ILE A 111 -0.56 12.43 -11.63
N LEU A 112 -0.72 11.75 -10.50
CA LEU A 112 0.10 11.89 -9.30
C LEU A 112 0.66 10.52 -8.89
N PHE A 113 1.98 10.45 -8.73
CA PHE A 113 2.63 9.26 -8.19
C PHE A 113 2.81 9.37 -6.67
N ILE A 114 2.47 8.31 -5.95
CA ILE A 114 2.67 8.23 -4.50
C ILE A 114 3.52 7.02 -4.19
N GLY A 115 4.65 7.22 -3.51
CA GLY A 115 5.55 6.11 -3.19
C GLY A 115 6.44 6.43 -2.01
N TYR A 116 7.15 5.43 -1.52
CA TYR A 116 8.21 5.65 -0.54
C TYR A 116 9.41 6.32 -1.20
N GLU A 117 10.01 7.30 -0.52
CA GLU A 117 11.16 8.04 -1.04
C GLU A 117 12.33 7.11 -1.35
N GLU A 118 12.54 6.05 -0.58
CA GLU A 118 13.59 5.05 -0.80
C GLU A 118 13.36 4.14 -2.02
N ASN A 119 12.11 4.01 -2.49
CA ASN A 119 11.72 3.04 -3.52
C ASN A 119 11.19 3.68 -4.80
N MET A 120 11.19 5.01 -4.89
CA MET A 120 10.70 5.72 -6.07
C MET A 120 11.78 5.84 -7.14
N ALA A 121 11.50 5.35 -8.34
CA ALA A 121 12.35 5.48 -9.52
C ALA A 121 12.63 6.95 -9.83
N TRP A 122 13.81 7.23 -10.37
CA TRP A 122 14.28 8.59 -10.65
C TRP A 122 13.35 9.34 -11.61
N GLU A 123 12.84 8.64 -12.61
CA GLU A 123 11.93 9.14 -13.64
C GLU A 123 10.60 9.62 -13.03
N LEU A 124 10.07 8.89 -12.05
CA LEU A 124 8.85 9.28 -11.35
C LEU A 124 9.05 10.51 -10.47
N ARG A 125 10.27 10.76 -9.98
CA ARG A 125 10.59 11.98 -9.20
C ARG A 125 10.59 13.24 -10.06
N GLN A 126 10.75 13.09 -11.38
CA GLN A 126 10.60 14.21 -12.32
C GLN A 126 9.13 14.49 -12.66
N CYS A 127 8.22 13.61 -12.24
CA CYS A 127 6.78 13.77 -12.41
C CYS A 127 6.16 14.41 -11.15
N TRP A 128 4.87 14.75 -11.23
CA TRP A 128 4.09 15.11 -10.04
C TRP A 128 4.05 13.91 -9.10
N HIS A 129 4.66 14.05 -7.92
CA HIS A 129 4.78 12.97 -6.95
C HIS A 129 4.65 13.45 -5.50
N LEU A 130 4.27 12.53 -4.63
CA LEU A 130 4.23 12.72 -3.18
C LEU A 130 4.89 11.53 -2.48
N TYR A 131 5.80 11.83 -1.55
CA TYR A 131 6.40 10.78 -0.73
C TYR A 131 5.48 10.36 0.42
N LEU A 132 5.20 9.06 0.53
CA LEU A 132 4.47 8.47 1.67
C LEU A 132 5.13 8.81 3.01
N ASN A 133 6.45 8.98 3.02
CA ASN A 133 7.24 9.37 4.17
C ASN A 133 6.76 10.71 4.78
N ARG A 134 6.30 11.65 3.94
CA ARG A 134 5.83 12.98 4.36
C ARG A 134 4.42 12.98 4.94
N ILE A 135 3.57 12.05 4.51
CA ILE A 135 2.21 11.87 5.03
C ILE A 135 2.08 10.72 6.03
N LYS A 136 3.22 10.18 6.48
CA LYS A 136 3.32 9.00 7.33
C LYS A 136 2.46 9.10 8.60
N ASN A 137 2.41 10.27 9.23
CA ASN A 137 1.66 10.49 10.47
C ASN A 137 0.14 10.40 10.26
N GLU A 138 -0.32 10.79 9.07
CA GLU A 138 -1.73 10.71 8.67
C GLU A 138 -2.11 9.30 8.24
N VAL A 139 -1.20 8.56 7.60
CA VAL A 139 -1.55 7.29 6.91
C VAL A 139 -1.08 6.02 7.62
N ILE A 140 -0.43 6.11 8.78
CA ILE A 140 0.01 4.94 9.56
C ILE A 140 -1.00 4.57 10.66
N LEU A 141 -1.20 3.27 10.84
CA LEU A 141 -1.86 2.69 12.01
C LEU A 141 -1.10 3.16 13.26
N ARG A 142 -1.75 3.91 14.17
CA ARG A 142 -1.17 4.14 15.50
C ARG A 142 -0.89 2.76 16.07
N GLN A 143 0.38 2.39 16.23
CA GLN A 143 0.70 1.19 16.97
C GLN A 143 0.12 1.41 18.36
N LYS A 144 -0.85 0.59 18.79
CA LYS A 144 -1.10 0.44 20.22
C LYS A 144 0.27 0.11 20.80
N ASN A 145 0.81 0.96 21.67
CA ASN A 145 2.04 0.68 22.40
C ASN A 145 1.96 -0.77 22.84
N LYS A 146 2.81 -1.64 22.28
CA LYS A 146 3.03 -2.93 22.94
C LYS A 146 3.46 -2.54 24.35
N PRO A 147 2.80 -3.01 25.41
CA PRO A 147 3.32 -2.79 26.75
C PRO A 147 4.77 -3.24 26.72
N ARG A 148 5.68 -2.33 27.10
CA ARG A 148 7.08 -2.68 27.29
C ARG A 148 7.07 -3.92 28.19
N VAL A 149 7.44 -5.07 27.64
CA VAL A 149 7.79 -6.21 28.48
C VAL A 149 9.01 -5.72 29.25
N LEU A 150 8.78 -5.29 30.48
CA LEU A 150 9.83 -5.07 31.46
C LEU A 150 10.56 -6.40 31.56
N SER A 151 11.71 -6.50 30.90
CA SER A 151 12.69 -7.53 31.15
C SER A 151 12.95 -7.51 32.66
N ARG A 152 12.70 -8.66 33.30
CA ARG A 152 12.95 -8.91 34.72
C ARG A 152 14.27 -8.29 35.15
N GLY A 153 14.21 -7.43 36.15
CA GLY A 153 15.40 -6.89 36.81
C GLY A 153 15.28 -5.40 37.10
N SER A 154 14.40 -5.04 38.04
CA SER A 154 14.53 -3.87 38.91
C SER A 154 13.40 -3.91 39.93
N VAL A 155 13.72 -4.33 41.14
CA VAL A 155 12.89 -4.14 42.32
C VAL A 155 12.87 -2.65 42.60
N ALA A 156 11.68 -2.06 42.64
CA ALA A 156 11.46 -0.78 43.29
C ALA A 156 10.41 -1.04 44.37
N VAL A 157 10.86 -1.05 45.63
CA VAL A 157 9.98 -1.07 46.80
C VAL A 157 9.61 0.37 47.14
N PRO A 158 8.32 0.73 47.21
CA PRO A 158 7.89 1.85 48.00
C PRO A 158 7.32 1.31 49.32
N TRP A 159 8.10 1.55 50.38
CA TRP A 159 7.69 1.43 51.77
C TRP A 159 6.49 2.36 52.04
N SER A 160 5.37 1.83 52.54
CA SER A 160 4.34 2.63 53.22
C SER A 160 4.06 2.06 54.61
N LYS A 161 4.27 2.90 55.63
CA LYS A 161 3.97 2.61 57.04
C LYS A 161 2.47 2.38 57.27
N GLY A 162 2.17 1.35 58.05
CA GLY A 162 1.24 1.42 59.19
C GLY A 162 -0.22 1.02 58.96
N GLN A 163 -0.66 -0.08 59.58
CA GLN A 163 -1.51 -0.11 60.79
C GLN A 163 -2.01 -1.54 61.04
N GLY A 164 -1.96 -2.02 62.30
CA GLY A 164 -2.68 -3.24 62.68
C GLY A 164 -2.19 -3.96 63.93
N LYS A 165 -2.46 -3.36 65.10
CA LYS A 165 -2.44 -3.90 66.47
C LYS A 165 -1.10 -4.26 67.12
#